data_AF-A0A4P2QUD7-F1
#
_entry.id   AF-A0A4P2QUD7-F1
#
_cell.length_a   1.000
_cell.length_b   1.000
_cell.length_c   1.000
_cell.angle_alpha   90.00
_cell.angle_beta   90.00
_cell.angle_gamma   90.00
#
_symmetry.space_group_name_H-M   'P 1'
#
loop_
_entity.id
_entity.type
_entity.pdbx_description
1 polymer ?
#
loop_
_entity_poly.entity_id
_entity_poly.type
_entity_poly.pdbx_seq_one_letter_code
_entity_poly.pdbx_strand_id
1 'polypeptide(L)'
;MPEPSTAAFDAEVARALRSLEADSAVPALDPLGDPAGAARALSAEGDGAPLLLRAAPELGAPQRDKDARFGPAPRDPVWLRIERGASALRLAPMRLAGAGRPRSGTAGAAGAGEAAGAGDGAAEPRDAVRVELTSAQGPCCSAPSCTRERTHVAAWLVLAPPPRSPAPARAVAAQRLLVAEAQDLDPGPAEALVESVAAPLAAALRVPLVTARGTEPPGAIAPRPLPEPAPAPALTAAALARFAIRTEGELLVLRDHASQGPRGSATRNALIGAVLLVAALALWVQVMRSASAGDSGIAIGVGSAAALLSLAGYAFLGVARFSSRYAARSAPVASFGPGRFVVAPWVSRTGAIDLRPEGRLGAAISAGEVHAVRVQSRGDRFAVEIDTDHGPIDALLTDREDVARYWRDAMDRAVASVRHPGGPSAKQRLRARSQAQQPAAAS
;
A
#
# COMPACT_ATOMS: atom_id res chain seq x y z
N MET A 1 22.13 -4.26 -10.82
CA MET A 1 20.84 -4.86 -11.22
C MET A 1 19.91 -3.72 -11.55
N PRO A 2 19.41 -3.61 -12.78
CA PRO A 2 18.39 -2.62 -13.12
C PRO A 2 17.16 -2.86 -12.25
N GLU A 3 16.49 -1.79 -11.81
CA GLU A 3 15.15 -1.93 -11.24
C GLU A 3 14.27 -2.71 -12.22
N PRO A 4 13.39 -3.62 -11.76
CA PRO A 4 12.46 -4.29 -12.65
C PRO A 4 11.75 -3.21 -13.47
N SER A 5 11.85 -3.32 -14.80
CA SER A 5 11.28 -2.30 -15.68
C SER A 5 9.77 -2.26 -15.46
N THR A 6 9.22 -1.05 -15.37
CA THR A 6 7.77 -0.81 -15.35
C THR A 6 7.07 -1.60 -16.45
N ALA A 7 7.70 -1.73 -17.62
CA ALA A 7 7.24 -2.54 -18.74
C ALA A 7 6.93 -4.01 -18.40
N ALA A 8 7.69 -4.66 -17.52
CA ALA A 8 7.41 -6.04 -17.11
C ALA A 8 6.13 -6.12 -16.28
N PHE A 9 5.97 -5.19 -15.33
CA PHE A 9 4.75 -5.07 -14.53
C PHE A 9 3.53 -4.78 -15.43
N ASP A 10 3.64 -3.82 -16.35
CA ASP A 10 2.57 -3.44 -17.27
C ASP A 10 2.14 -4.63 -18.15
N ALA A 11 3.09 -5.45 -18.60
CA ALA A 11 2.79 -6.66 -19.37
C ALA A 11 2.06 -7.75 -18.55
N GLU A 12 2.39 -7.91 -17.28
CA GLU A 12 1.69 -8.82 -16.36
C GLU A 12 0.27 -8.35 -16.06
N VAL A 13 0.08 -7.04 -15.88
CA VAL A 13 -1.25 -6.41 -15.69
C VAL A 13 -2.10 -6.57 -16.95
N ALA A 14 -1.55 -6.24 -18.13
CA ALA A 14 -2.26 -6.38 -19.39
C ALA A 14 -2.69 -7.83 -19.65
N ARG A 15 -1.88 -8.81 -19.22
CA ARG A 15 -2.25 -10.23 -19.28
C ARG A 15 -3.41 -10.58 -18.35
N ALA A 16 -3.39 -10.08 -17.12
CA ALA A 16 -4.50 -10.24 -16.17
C ALA A 16 -5.81 -9.67 -16.74
N LEU A 17 -5.76 -8.47 -17.30
CA LEU A 17 -6.94 -7.82 -17.89
C LEU A 17 -7.45 -8.56 -19.13
N ARG A 18 -6.56 -9.05 -20.00
CA ARG A 18 -6.97 -9.90 -21.13
C ARG A 18 -7.66 -11.19 -20.69
N SER A 19 -7.26 -11.78 -19.55
CA SER A 19 -7.95 -12.95 -19.01
C SER A 19 -9.40 -12.66 -18.59
N LEU A 20 -9.72 -11.39 -18.30
CA LEU A 20 -11.06 -10.87 -18.05
C LEU A 20 -11.74 -10.32 -19.31
N GLU A 21 -11.17 -10.55 -20.50
CA GLU A 21 -11.66 -9.97 -21.76
C GLU A 21 -11.75 -8.43 -21.73
N ALA A 22 -10.84 -7.80 -21.00
CA ALA A 22 -10.74 -6.33 -20.88
C ALA A 22 -9.41 -5.83 -21.45
N ASP A 23 -9.45 -4.70 -22.15
CA ASP A 23 -8.23 -3.98 -22.55
C ASP A 23 -7.71 -3.12 -21.38
N SER A 24 -6.39 -3.00 -21.29
CA SER A 24 -5.69 -2.13 -20.33
C SER A 24 -6.04 -0.64 -20.42
N ALA A 25 -6.54 -0.20 -21.57
CA ALA A 25 -7.01 1.17 -21.82
C ALA A 25 -8.46 1.41 -21.38
N VAL A 26 -9.22 0.37 -21.02
CA VAL A 26 -10.60 0.53 -20.53
C VAL A 26 -10.57 1.27 -19.19
N PRO A 27 -11.47 2.24 -18.95
CA PRO A 27 -11.64 2.86 -17.64
C PRO A 27 -11.94 1.81 -16.56
N ALA A 28 -11.29 1.92 -15.41
CA ALA A 28 -11.55 1.05 -14.27
C ALA A 28 -11.97 1.86 -13.05
N LEU A 29 -12.78 1.22 -12.21
CA LEU A 29 -13.27 1.77 -10.96
C LEU A 29 -12.38 1.31 -9.80
N ASP A 30 -12.06 2.21 -8.90
CA ASP A 30 -11.24 1.92 -7.72
C ASP A 30 -11.90 2.54 -6.48
N PRO A 31 -12.90 1.89 -5.88
CA PRO A 31 -13.73 2.54 -4.86
C PRO A 31 -13.01 2.75 -3.52
N LEU A 32 -11.84 2.12 -3.34
CA LEU A 32 -10.95 2.41 -2.20
C LEU A 32 -10.16 3.71 -2.42
N GLY A 33 -9.71 3.96 -3.66
CA GLY A 33 -9.02 5.18 -4.01
C GLY A 33 -9.98 6.35 -4.25
N ASP A 34 -11.06 6.14 -4.99
CA ASP A 34 -12.09 7.12 -5.37
C ASP A 34 -13.52 6.56 -5.17
N PRO A 35 -14.03 6.53 -3.92
CA PRO A 35 -15.37 6.03 -3.63
C PRO A 35 -16.46 6.83 -4.33
N ALA A 36 -16.31 8.15 -4.48
CA ALA A 36 -17.32 9.01 -5.10
C ALA A 36 -17.42 8.78 -6.62
N GLY A 37 -16.28 8.66 -7.32
CA GLY A 37 -16.25 8.29 -8.73
C GLY A 37 -16.81 6.89 -8.98
N ALA A 38 -16.46 5.92 -8.13
CA ALA A 38 -17.00 4.56 -8.22
C ALA A 38 -18.52 4.52 -7.97
N ALA A 39 -19.02 5.21 -6.95
CA ALA A 39 -20.45 5.32 -6.64
C ALA A 39 -21.24 5.88 -7.82
N ARG A 40 -20.74 6.96 -8.46
CA ARG A 40 -21.33 7.54 -9.67
C ARG A 40 -21.34 6.56 -10.83
N ALA A 41 -20.20 5.93 -11.12
CA ALA A 41 -20.09 5.00 -12.23
C ALA A 41 -20.99 3.76 -12.04
N LEU A 42 -21.13 3.25 -10.82
CA LEU A 42 -22.03 2.13 -10.49
C LEU A 42 -23.51 2.55 -10.57
N SER A 43 -23.84 3.79 -10.20
CA SER A 43 -25.22 4.31 -10.25
C SER A 43 -25.65 4.76 -11.65
N ALA A 44 -24.71 5.04 -12.55
CA ALA A 44 -25.02 5.46 -13.90
C ALA A 44 -25.81 4.39 -14.66
N GLU A 45 -26.91 4.80 -15.28
CA GLU A 45 -27.58 3.98 -16.30
C GLU A 45 -26.62 3.81 -17.47
N GLY A 46 -26.41 2.57 -17.90
CA GLY A 46 -25.52 2.27 -19.01
C GLY A 46 -26.10 1.16 -19.87
N ASP A 47 -25.63 1.09 -21.11
CA ASP A 47 -26.10 0.19 -22.18
C ASP A 47 -25.75 -1.30 -21.95
N GLY A 48 -25.64 -1.74 -20.69
CA GLY A 48 -25.23 -3.08 -20.31
C GLY A 48 -23.73 -3.33 -20.44
N ALA A 49 -22.91 -2.29 -20.68
CA ALA A 49 -21.46 -2.46 -20.76
C ALA A 49 -20.88 -2.99 -19.42
N PRO A 50 -19.95 -3.96 -19.47
CA PRO A 50 -19.30 -4.48 -18.28
C PRO A 50 -18.51 -3.39 -17.56
N LEU A 51 -18.52 -3.45 -16.24
CA LEU A 51 -17.67 -2.59 -15.42
C LEU A 51 -16.43 -3.36 -14.97
N LEU A 52 -15.29 -2.70 -15.05
CA LEU A 52 -14.04 -3.19 -14.49
C LEU A 52 -13.78 -2.49 -13.16
N LEU A 53 -13.64 -3.27 -12.09
CA LEU A 53 -13.51 -2.80 -10.71
C LEU A 53 -12.24 -3.40 -10.09
N ARG A 54 -11.54 -2.61 -9.28
CA ARG A 54 -10.51 -3.13 -8.39
C ARG A 54 -11.07 -3.39 -7.00
N ALA A 55 -10.76 -4.55 -6.44
CA ALA A 55 -11.09 -4.90 -5.07
C ALA A 55 -9.88 -5.51 -4.34
N ALA A 56 -9.93 -5.51 -3.02
CA ALA A 56 -8.85 -5.94 -2.16
C ALA A 56 -9.23 -7.26 -1.46
N PRO A 57 -8.48 -8.36 -1.61
CA PRO A 57 -8.76 -9.56 -0.82
C PRO A 57 -8.49 -9.31 0.67
N GLU A 58 -9.21 -10.03 1.53
CA GLU A 58 -8.95 -10.04 2.97
C GLU A 58 -7.47 -10.32 3.24
N LEU A 59 -6.89 -9.55 4.17
CA LEU A 59 -5.47 -9.65 4.53
C LEU A 59 -5.13 -11.07 5.02
N GLY A 60 -3.88 -11.47 4.84
CA GLY A 60 -3.40 -12.73 5.43
C GLY A 60 -3.34 -12.66 6.95
N ALA A 61 -3.29 -13.83 7.60
CA ALA A 61 -3.08 -13.91 9.03
C ALA A 61 -1.81 -13.11 9.44
N PRO A 62 -1.80 -12.48 10.63
CA PRO A 62 -0.59 -11.83 11.13
C PRO A 62 0.55 -12.85 11.15
N GLN A 63 1.69 -12.47 10.57
CA GLN A 63 2.87 -13.33 10.61
C GLN A 63 3.36 -13.39 12.06
N ARG A 64 3.07 -14.51 12.73
CA ARG A 64 3.62 -14.84 14.05
C ARG A 64 5.07 -15.27 13.88
N ASP A 65 5.98 -14.33 13.60
CA ASP A 65 7.37 -14.52 14.01
C ASP A 65 7.43 -14.20 15.52
N LYS A 66 8.04 -15.07 16.32
CA LYS A 66 7.95 -15.04 17.79
C LYS A 66 8.48 -13.73 18.41
N ASP A 67 9.31 -13.00 17.66
CA ASP A 67 10.04 -11.83 18.15
C ASP A 67 9.58 -10.50 17.51
N ALA A 68 8.66 -10.51 16.54
CA ALA A 68 8.21 -9.30 15.86
C ALA A 68 6.73 -9.37 15.45
N ARG A 69 5.91 -8.47 16.03
CA ARG A 69 4.54 -8.24 15.59
C ARG A 69 4.56 -7.39 14.32
N PHE A 70 4.72 -8.03 13.17
CA PHE A 70 4.42 -7.36 11.91
C PHE A 70 2.90 -7.32 11.71
N GLY A 71 2.42 -6.28 11.01
CA GLY A 71 1.03 -6.18 10.59
C GLY A 71 0.58 -7.40 9.76
N PRO A 72 -0.72 -7.49 9.47
CA PRO A 72 -1.25 -8.60 8.69
C PRO A 72 -0.58 -8.68 7.31
N ALA A 73 -0.40 -9.90 6.79
CA ALA A 73 0.33 -10.08 5.54
C ALA A 73 -0.44 -9.40 4.38
N PRO A 74 0.16 -8.42 3.69
CA PRO A 74 -0.50 -7.71 2.59
C PRO A 74 -0.75 -8.67 1.43
N ARG A 75 -1.85 -8.43 0.73
CA ARG A 75 -2.22 -9.18 -0.48
C ARG A 75 -2.45 -8.22 -1.62
N ASP A 76 -2.00 -8.62 -2.81
CA ASP A 76 -2.24 -7.84 -4.02
C ASP A 76 -3.75 -7.71 -4.27
N PRO A 77 -4.23 -6.55 -4.74
CA PRO A 77 -5.59 -6.39 -5.24
C PRO A 77 -5.94 -7.39 -6.34
N VAL A 78 -7.22 -7.48 -6.64
CA VAL A 78 -7.77 -8.27 -7.74
C VAL A 78 -8.57 -7.38 -8.67
N TRP A 79 -8.64 -7.78 -9.93
CA TRP A 79 -9.54 -7.22 -10.92
C TRP A 79 -10.84 -8.01 -10.92
N LEU A 80 -11.95 -7.29 -10.96
CA LEU A 80 -13.29 -7.83 -11.10
C LEU A 80 -13.92 -7.27 -12.36
N ARG A 81 -14.42 -8.15 -13.22
CA ARG A 81 -15.35 -7.78 -14.28
C ARG A 81 -16.75 -8.15 -13.86
N ILE A 82 -17.63 -7.16 -13.80
CA ILE A 82 -19.02 -7.32 -13.42
C ILE A 82 -19.92 -6.96 -14.60
N GLU A 83 -20.93 -7.79 -14.83
CA GLU A 83 -22.01 -7.52 -15.79
C GLU A 83 -23.22 -7.01 -14.98
N ARG A 84 -23.78 -5.86 -15.37
CA ARG A 84 -24.92 -5.28 -14.66
C ARG A 84 -26.13 -6.22 -14.78
N GLY A 85 -26.80 -6.45 -13.65
CA GLY A 85 -27.95 -7.35 -13.59
C GLY A 85 -27.59 -8.82 -13.36
N ALA A 86 -26.31 -9.16 -13.18
CA ALA A 86 -25.86 -10.53 -12.94
C ALA A 86 -25.07 -10.65 -11.63
N SER A 87 -25.34 -11.70 -10.86
CA SER A 87 -24.53 -12.05 -9.68
C SER A 87 -23.21 -12.72 -10.06
N ALA A 88 -23.14 -13.32 -11.25
CA ALA A 88 -21.93 -13.90 -11.79
C ALA A 88 -20.94 -12.81 -12.21
N LEU A 89 -19.69 -12.96 -11.81
CA LEU A 89 -18.58 -12.08 -12.13
C LEU A 89 -17.34 -12.88 -12.50
N ARG A 90 -16.34 -12.22 -13.09
CA ARG A 90 -15.02 -12.81 -13.34
C ARG A 90 -13.97 -12.13 -12.50
N LEU A 91 -13.08 -12.94 -11.92
CA LEU A 91 -12.01 -12.48 -11.04
C LEU A 91 -10.66 -12.86 -11.64
N ALA A 92 -9.72 -11.91 -11.66
CA ALA A 92 -8.32 -12.15 -11.99
C ALA A 92 -7.40 -11.49 -10.96
N PRO A 93 -6.21 -12.06 -10.67
CA PRO A 93 -5.22 -11.37 -9.86
C PRO A 93 -4.78 -10.08 -10.56
N MET A 94 -4.32 -9.07 -9.81
CA MET A 94 -3.88 -7.81 -10.41
C MET A 94 -2.71 -7.99 -11.41
N ARG A 95 -1.86 -9.00 -11.20
CA ARG A 95 -0.78 -9.39 -12.10
C ARG A 95 -0.80 -10.89 -12.36
N LEU A 96 -0.63 -11.25 -13.63
CA LEU A 96 -0.37 -12.62 -14.04
C LEU A 96 1.08 -12.74 -14.48
N ALA A 97 1.88 -13.40 -13.65
CA ALA A 97 3.25 -13.71 -13.98
C ALA A 97 3.31 -14.40 -15.35
N GLY A 98 4.28 -14.02 -16.16
CA GLY A 98 4.54 -14.75 -17.40
C GLY A 98 4.85 -16.22 -17.11
N ALA A 99 4.57 -17.10 -18.08
CA ALA A 99 5.07 -18.49 -18.11
C ALA A 99 6.60 -18.55 -18.26
N GLY A 100 7.32 -17.76 -17.46
CA GLY A 100 8.76 -17.63 -17.46
C GLY A 100 9.36 -18.83 -16.75
N ARG A 101 9.89 -19.75 -17.58
CA ARG A 101 10.78 -20.89 -17.30
C ARG A 101 10.52 -21.64 -15.96
N PRO A 102 10.17 -22.93 -15.99
CA PRO A 102 10.20 -23.76 -14.78
C PRO A 102 11.58 -23.60 -14.13
N ARG A 103 11.60 -23.21 -12.85
CA ARG A 103 12.83 -23.11 -12.05
C ARG A 103 13.49 -24.49 -12.03
N SER A 104 14.50 -24.68 -12.89
CA SER A 104 15.40 -25.82 -12.83
C SER A 104 16.44 -25.58 -11.72
N GLY A 105 16.39 -26.39 -10.66
CA GLY A 105 17.43 -26.49 -9.61
C GLY A 105 17.27 -25.50 -8.45
N THR A 106 17.52 -25.82 -7.18
CA THR A 106 18.17 -26.97 -6.52
C THR A 106 17.71 -27.02 -5.05
N ALA A 107 17.63 -28.23 -4.50
CA ALA A 107 17.36 -28.50 -3.10
C ALA A 107 18.37 -27.82 -2.17
N GLY A 108 17.88 -27.21 -1.08
CA GLY A 108 18.69 -26.57 -0.04
C GLY A 108 17.83 -26.07 1.12
N ALA A 109 17.70 -26.93 2.13
CA ALA A 109 17.12 -26.82 3.46
C ALA A 109 16.54 -25.47 4.00
N ALA A 110 15.31 -25.61 4.52
CA ALA A 110 14.74 -25.00 5.71
C ALA A 110 14.47 -23.48 5.76
N GLY A 111 13.17 -23.14 5.63
CA GLY A 111 12.59 -21.92 6.22
C GLY A 111 12.09 -20.87 5.22
N ALA A 112 11.17 -21.24 4.31
CA ALA A 112 10.47 -20.26 3.48
C ALA A 112 8.99 -20.63 3.37
N GLY A 113 8.15 -19.94 4.12
CA GLY A 113 6.70 -19.96 3.97
C GLY A 113 6.27 -19.24 2.69
N GLU A 114 5.33 -19.85 1.99
CA GLU A 114 4.36 -19.23 1.09
C GLU A 114 4.90 -18.46 -0.13
N ALA A 115 5.35 -19.23 -1.13
CA ALA A 115 5.13 -18.84 -2.52
C ALA A 115 3.75 -19.35 -2.95
N ALA A 116 2.78 -18.44 -3.02
CA ALA A 116 1.46 -18.68 -3.60
C ALA A 116 1.61 -19.36 -4.97
N GLY A 117 1.07 -20.58 -5.07
CA GLY A 117 0.94 -21.29 -6.33
C GLY A 117 -0.02 -20.54 -7.24
N ALA A 118 0.54 -19.85 -8.23
CA ALA A 118 -0.19 -19.42 -9.39
C ALA A 118 -0.54 -20.69 -10.19
N GLY A 119 -1.75 -21.23 -9.98
CA GLY A 119 -2.38 -22.07 -10.99
C GLY A 119 -2.51 -21.25 -12.28
N ASP A 120 -2.54 -21.93 -13.44
CA ASP A 120 -2.71 -21.30 -14.76
C ASP A 120 -3.77 -20.20 -14.68
N GLY A 121 -3.29 -18.95 -14.65
CA GLY A 121 -4.03 -17.82 -14.11
C GLY A 121 -5.07 -17.26 -15.09
N ALA A 122 -5.99 -18.10 -15.56
CA ALA A 122 -7.17 -17.65 -16.24
C ALA A 122 -8.11 -16.95 -15.25
N ALA A 123 -8.90 -15.99 -15.74
CA ALA A 123 -9.94 -15.40 -14.92
C ALA A 123 -10.94 -16.48 -14.49
N GLU A 124 -11.25 -16.51 -13.21
CA GLU A 124 -12.14 -17.50 -12.63
C GLU A 124 -13.57 -16.91 -12.54
N PRO A 125 -14.60 -17.61 -13.05
CA PRO A 125 -15.98 -17.23 -12.79
C PRO A 125 -16.30 -17.43 -11.30
N ARG A 126 -17.00 -16.48 -10.71
CA ARG A 126 -17.44 -16.49 -9.31
C ARG A 126 -18.85 -15.93 -9.21
N ASP A 127 -19.61 -16.40 -8.25
CA ASP A 127 -20.91 -15.82 -7.93
C ASP A 127 -20.79 -14.90 -6.72
N ALA A 128 -21.26 -13.66 -6.86
CA ALA A 128 -21.50 -12.78 -5.73
C ALA A 128 -22.72 -13.28 -4.93
N VAL A 129 -22.59 -13.31 -3.61
CA VAL A 129 -23.65 -13.75 -2.70
C VAL A 129 -24.34 -12.55 -2.05
N ARG A 130 -23.56 -11.56 -1.61
CA ARG A 130 -24.04 -10.35 -0.94
C ARG A 130 -22.94 -9.29 -0.88
N VAL A 131 -23.34 -8.05 -0.62
CA VAL A 131 -22.44 -7.00 -0.12
C VAL A 131 -22.72 -6.79 1.36
N GLU A 132 -21.70 -6.83 2.20
CA GLU A 132 -21.82 -6.81 3.66
C GLU A 132 -21.04 -5.63 4.24
N LEU A 133 -21.72 -4.78 5.01
CA LEU A 133 -21.09 -3.69 5.75
C LEU A 133 -20.73 -4.12 7.16
N THR A 134 -19.51 -3.82 7.57
CA THR A 134 -19.01 -4.03 8.94
C THR A 134 -18.52 -2.71 9.49
N SER A 135 -18.81 -2.42 10.76
CA SER A 135 -18.27 -1.28 11.49
C SER A 135 -17.45 -1.74 12.69
N ALA A 136 -16.39 -1.00 13.00
CA ALA A 136 -15.57 -1.20 14.17
C ALA A 136 -15.13 0.15 14.74
N GLN A 137 -15.10 0.26 16.06
CA GLN A 137 -14.55 1.43 16.75
C GLN A 137 -13.06 1.20 17.04
N GLY A 138 -12.27 2.28 16.92
CA GLY A 138 -10.85 2.29 17.25
C GLY A 138 -10.42 3.63 17.84
N PRO A 139 -9.23 3.72 18.43
CA PRO A 139 -8.73 4.97 19.01
C PRO A 139 -8.51 6.04 17.94
N CYS A 140 -8.87 7.30 18.24
CA CYS A 140 -8.69 8.42 17.31
C CYS A 140 -7.22 8.74 17.01
N CYS A 141 -6.36 8.64 18.03
CA CYS A 141 -4.92 8.85 17.93
C CYS A 141 -4.18 8.04 19.00
N SER A 142 -2.85 7.95 18.90
CA SER A 142 -2.02 7.26 19.91
C SER A 142 -1.71 8.10 21.15
N ALA A 143 -2.37 9.24 21.35
CA ALA A 143 -2.12 10.09 22.51
C ALA A 143 -2.76 9.47 23.77
N PRO A 144 -2.01 9.25 24.87
CA PRO A 144 -2.54 8.56 26.05
C PRO A 144 -3.74 9.23 26.72
N SER A 145 -3.91 10.55 26.53
CA SER A 145 -5.00 11.33 27.08
C SER A 145 -6.21 11.46 26.15
N CYS A 146 -6.14 10.91 24.93
CA CYS A 146 -7.24 10.99 23.98
C CYS A 146 -8.21 9.84 24.23
N THR A 147 -9.44 10.17 24.63
CA THR A 147 -10.55 9.22 24.79
C THR A 147 -11.49 9.19 23.59
N ARG A 148 -11.15 9.91 22.51
CA ARG A 148 -11.98 9.93 21.29
C ARG A 148 -11.77 8.65 20.50
N GLU A 149 -12.84 8.18 19.90
CA GLU A 149 -12.84 7.03 19.02
C GLU A 149 -13.13 7.44 17.58
N ARG A 150 -12.78 6.57 16.65
CA ARG A 150 -13.14 6.63 15.24
C ARG A 150 -13.91 5.39 14.87
N THR A 151 -14.89 5.58 14.03
CA THR A 151 -15.62 4.48 13.40
C THR A 151 -14.98 4.18 12.07
N HIS A 152 -14.49 2.96 11.93
CA HIS A 152 -14.06 2.39 10.66
C HIS A 152 -15.21 1.56 10.09
N VAL A 153 -15.63 1.87 8.86
CA VAL A 153 -16.68 1.16 8.13
C VAL A 153 -16.06 0.54 6.89
N ALA A 154 -16.38 -0.72 6.62
CA ALA A 154 -15.89 -1.45 5.46
C ALA A 154 -17.04 -2.19 4.76
N ALA A 155 -17.07 -2.14 3.43
CA ALA A 155 -17.96 -2.93 2.59
C ALA A 155 -17.18 -4.10 1.98
N TRP A 156 -17.73 -5.29 2.15
CA TRP A 156 -17.18 -6.55 1.68
C TRP A 156 -18.11 -7.19 0.64
N LEU A 157 -17.60 -7.43 -0.57
CA LEU A 157 -18.24 -8.30 -1.53
C LEU A 157 -17.96 -9.76 -1.14
N VAL A 158 -19.01 -10.48 -0.77
CA VAL A 158 -18.93 -11.90 -0.38
C VAL A 158 -19.19 -12.77 -1.59
N LEU A 159 -18.28 -13.69 -1.87
CA LEU A 159 -18.33 -14.61 -3.00
C LEU A 159 -18.76 -16.01 -2.55
N ALA A 160 -19.43 -16.73 -3.44
CA ALA A 160 -19.74 -18.13 -3.25
C ALA A 160 -18.43 -18.93 -3.13
N PRO A 161 -18.40 -19.98 -2.29
CA PRO A 161 -17.26 -20.87 -2.23
C PRO A 161 -17.02 -21.48 -3.63
N PRO A 162 -15.75 -21.65 -4.05
CA PRO A 162 -15.47 -22.27 -5.34
C PRO A 162 -16.13 -23.66 -5.39
N PRO A 163 -16.72 -24.06 -6.53
CA PRO A 163 -17.19 -25.43 -6.71
C PRO A 163 -16.01 -26.37 -6.43
N ARG A 164 -16.23 -27.41 -5.60
CA ARG A 164 -15.19 -28.29 -5.04
C ARG A 164 -14.13 -28.66 -6.08
N SER A 165 -13.01 -27.96 -6.05
CA SER A 165 -11.80 -28.39 -6.73
C SER A 165 -11.10 -29.41 -5.82
N PRO A 166 -10.66 -30.57 -6.32
CA PRO A 166 -9.95 -31.58 -5.52
C PRO A 166 -8.55 -31.12 -5.05
N ALA A 167 -8.21 -29.84 -5.22
CA ALA A 167 -6.94 -29.25 -4.80
C ALA A 167 -6.86 -29.11 -3.25
N PRO A 168 -5.65 -29.24 -2.67
CA PRO A 168 -5.46 -29.19 -1.23
C PRO A 168 -5.94 -27.87 -0.60
N ALA A 169 -6.37 -27.95 0.66
CA ALA A 169 -7.01 -26.91 1.50
C ALA A 169 -6.24 -25.57 1.72
N ARG A 170 -5.20 -25.28 0.93
CA ARG A 170 -4.34 -24.09 1.07
C ARG A 170 -4.69 -22.94 0.11
N ALA A 171 -5.55 -23.16 -0.89
CA ALA A 171 -6.08 -22.09 -1.72
C ALA A 171 -7.53 -21.79 -1.31
N VAL A 172 -7.72 -21.26 -0.09
CA VAL A 172 -8.98 -20.55 0.21
C VAL A 172 -8.95 -19.29 -0.64
N ALA A 173 -9.49 -19.38 -1.86
CA ALA A 173 -9.79 -18.21 -2.67
C ALA A 173 -10.54 -17.21 -1.79
N ALA A 174 -10.17 -15.93 -1.88
CA ALA A 174 -10.72 -14.89 -1.02
C ALA A 174 -12.26 -14.91 -1.11
N GLN A 175 -12.91 -15.40 -0.04
CA GLN A 175 -14.37 -15.49 0.04
C GLN A 175 -15.00 -14.11 0.24
N ARG A 176 -14.18 -13.12 0.60
CA ARG A 176 -14.56 -11.73 0.84
C ARG A 176 -13.54 -10.81 0.19
N LEU A 177 -14.03 -9.82 -0.53
CA LEU A 177 -13.25 -8.77 -1.16
C LEU A 177 -13.69 -7.41 -0.60
N LEU A 178 -12.75 -6.67 -0.03
CA LEU A 178 -12.94 -5.29 0.37
C LEU A 178 -13.14 -4.43 -0.88
N VAL A 179 -14.28 -3.77 -0.97
CA VAL A 179 -14.64 -2.92 -2.12
C VAL A 179 -14.64 -1.44 -1.78
N ALA A 180 -14.98 -1.07 -0.54
CA ALA A 180 -14.93 0.30 -0.06
C ALA A 180 -14.65 0.30 1.45
N GLU A 181 -14.01 1.36 1.93
CA GLU A 181 -13.82 1.61 3.36
C GLU A 181 -13.74 3.10 3.63
N ALA A 182 -14.10 3.50 4.85
CA ALA A 182 -13.96 4.86 5.33
C ALA A 182 -13.74 4.84 6.84
N GLN A 183 -13.08 5.88 7.35
CA GLN A 183 -12.93 6.10 8.77
C GLN A 183 -13.19 7.57 9.09
N ASP A 184 -13.97 7.80 10.14
CA ASP A 184 -14.31 9.15 10.61
C ASP A 184 -14.53 9.12 12.13
N LEU A 185 -14.50 10.28 12.77
CA LEU A 185 -14.86 10.45 14.18
C LEU A 185 -16.37 10.32 14.38
N ASP A 186 -17.14 10.78 13.39
CA ASP A 186 -18.59 10.60 13.35
C ASP A 186 -18.90 9.35 12.52
N PRO A 187 -19.63 8.35 13.05
CA PRO A 187 -20.07 7.20 12.27
C PRO A 187 -20.81 7.57 10.98
N GLY A 188 -21.64 8.63 11.01
CA GLY A 188 -22.55 8.97 9.91
C GLY A 188 -21.86 9.22 8.58
N PRO A 189 -20.87 10.14 8.49
CA PRO A 189 -20.09 10.37 7.27
C PRO A 189 -19.36 9.13 6.73
N ALA A 190 -18.76 8.31 7.60
CA ALA A 190 -18.07 7.09 7.18
C ALA A 190 -19.06 6.05 6.61
N GLU A 191 -20.20 5.85 7.29
CA GLU A 191 -21.27 4.97 6.82
C GLU A 191 -21.86 5.45 5.50
N ALA A 192 -22.17 6.74 5.38
CA ALA A 192 -22.73 7.33 4.17
C ALA A 192 -21.78 7.17 2.97
N LEU A 193 -20.47 7.38 3.16
CA LEU A 193 -19.49 7.21 2.10
C LEU A 193 -19.39 5.75 1.64
N VAL A 194 -19.32 4.79 2.57
CA VAL A 194 -19.23 3.36 2.24
C VAL A 194 -20.53 2.87 1.60
N GLU A 195 -21.69 3.27 2.12
CA GLU A 195 -22.99 2.93 1.54
C GLU A 195 -23.19 3.49 0.13
N SER A 196 -22.64 4.68 -0.15
CA SER A 196 -22.70 5.29 -1.49
C SER A 196 -22.07 4.39 -2.57
N VAL A 197 -21.10 3.54 -2.21
CA VAL A 197 -20.51 2.54 -3.10
C VAL A 197 -21.22 1.19 -2.98
N ALA A 198 -21.46 0.73 -1.75
CA ALA A 198 -21.95 -0.62 -1.49
C ALA A 198 -23.36 -0.87 -2.04
N ALA A 199 -24.27 0.11 -1.90
CA ALA A 199 -25.63 0.00 -2.39
C ALA A 199 -25.71 -0.13 -3.93
N PRO A 200 -25.11 0.75 -4.74
CA PRO A 200 -25.17 0.59 -6.19
C PRO A 200 -24.36 -0.62 -6.69
N LEU A 201 -23.30 -1.05 -5.98
CA LEU A 201 -22.62 -2.32 -6.30
C LEU A 201 -23.54 -3.53 -6.09
N ALA A 202 -24.22 -3.60 -4.95
CA ALA A 202 -25.17 -4.67 -4.63
C ALA A 202 -26.32 -4.72 -5.64
N ALA A 203 -26.87 -3.54 -5.99
CA ALA A 203 -27.90 -3.40 -7.01
C ALA A 203 -27.39 -3.85 -8.40
N ALA A 204 -26.19 -3.41 -8.81
CA ALA A 204 -25.59 -3.80 -10.08
C ALA A 204 -25.36 -5.32 -10.19
N LEU A 205 -25.01 -5.99 -9.09
CA LEU A 205 -24.82 -7.45 -9.04
C LEU A 205 -26.11 -8.24 -8.74
N ARG A 206 -27.23 -7.56 -8.50
CA ARG A 206 -28.49 -8.17 -8.01
C ARG A 206 -28.31 -9.07 -6.80
N VAL A 207 -27.48 -8.64 -5.85
CA VAL A 207 -27.26 -9.35 -4.57
C VAL A 207 -27.77 -8.50 -3.40
N PRO A 208 -28.17 -9.12 -2.28
CA PRO A 208 -28.61 -8.37 -1.11
C PRO A 208 -27.49 -7.51 -0.52
N LEU A 209 -27.89 -6.36 0.03
CA LEU A 209 -27.05 -5.49 0.85
C LEU A 209 -27.34 -5.77 2.33
N VAL A 210 -26.32 -6.20 3.08
CA VAL A 210 -26.41 -6.45 4.52
C VAL A 210 -25.77 -5.29 5.27
N THR A 211 -26.56 -4.61 6.10
CA THR A 211 -26.11 -3.50 6.94
C THR A 211 -26.45 -3.77 8.41
N ALA A 212 -25.97 -2.92 9.32
CA ALA A 212 -26.39 -2.96 10.73
C ALA A 212 -27.91 -2.75 10.92
N ARG A 213 -28.58 -2.13 9.94
CA ARG A 213 -30.03 -1.85 9.96
C ARG A 213 -30.88 -3.03 9.44
N GLY A 214 -30.25 -4.04 8.85
CA GLY A 214 -30.93 -5.20 8.27
C GLY A 214 -30.43 -5.54 6.87
N THR A 215 -31.12 -6.48 6.22
CA THR A 215 -30.81 -6.91 4.86
C THR A 215 -31.79 -6.29 3.87
N GLU A 216 -31.28 -5.51 2.92
CA GLU A 216 -32.04 -4.99 1.78
C GLU A 216 -31.93 -5.99 0.62
N PRO A 217 -33.05 -6.54 0.12
CA PRO A 217 -33.03 -7.41 -1.05
C PRO A 217 -32.74 -6.61 -2.33
N PRO A 218 -32.19 -7.23 -3.39
CA PRO A 218 -31.70 -6.54 -4.60
C PRO A 218 -32.66 -5.52 -5.23
N GLY A 219 -33.97 -5.84 -5.25
CA GLY A 219 -35.00 -4.98 -5.85
C GLY A 219 -35.52 -3.86 -4.95
N ALA A 220 -35.07 -3.80 -3.69
CA ALA A 220 -35.50 -2.80 -2.71
C ALA A 220 -34.34 -1.93 -2.20
N ILE A 221 -33.14 -2.05 -2.78
CA ILE A 221 -31.99 -1.23 -2.41
C ILE A 221 -32.26 0.20 -2.87
N ALA A 222 -32.50 1.09 -1.91
CA ALA A 222 -32.77 2.49 -2.22
C ALA A 222 -31.50 3.20 -2.71
N PRO A 223 -31.59 4.10 -3.71
CA PRO A 223 -30.46 4.95 -4.11
C PRO A 223 -29.89 5.70 -2.91
N ARG A 224 -28.56 5.76 -2.83
CA ARG A 224 -27.86 6.51 -1.78
C ARG A 224 -27.39 7.86 -2.33
N PRO A 225 -27.41 8.94 -1.53
CA PRO A 225 -26.85 10.21 -1.94
C PRO A 225 -25.39 10.04 -2.38
N LEU A 226 -25.06 10.62 -3.53
CA LEU A 226 -23.69 10.62 -4.02
C LEU A 226 -22.87 11.64 -3.22
N PRO A 227 -21.62 11.32 -2.87
CA PRO A 227 -20.73 12.31 -2.26
C PRO A 227 -20.52 13.49 -3.23
N GLU A 228 -20.34 14.70 -2.68
CA GLU A 228 -20.25 15.95 -3.45
C GLU A 228 -18.91 16.31 -4.14
N PRO A 229 -17.79 15.55 -4.13
CA PRO A 229 -16.57 16.07 -4.76
C PRO A 229 -16.66 16.07 -6.30
N ALA A 230 -15.96 17.03 -6.90
CA ALA A 230 -15.77 17.12 -8.34
C ALA A 230 -15.29 15.78 -8.91
N PRO A 231 -15.77 15.37 -10.10
CA PRO A 231 -15.34 14.12 -10.71
C PRO A 231 -13.84 14.14 -10.96
N ALA A 232 -13.11 13.22 -10.33
CA ALA A 232 -11.77 12.88 -10.79
C ALA A 232 -11.91 12.25 -12.19
N PRO A 233 -10.97 12.52 -13.11
CA PRO A 233 -10.97 11.85 -14.39
C PRO A 233 -10.87 10.33 -14.18
N ALA A 234 -11.72 9.57 -14.87
CA ALA A 234 -11.66 8.12 -14.82
C ALA A 234 -10.31 7.65 -15.37
N LEU A 235 -9.57 6.90 -14.56
CA LEU A 235 -8.29 6.34 -14.96
C LEU A 235 -8.49 5.02 -15.69
N THR A 236 -7.58 4.71 -16.62
CA THR A 236 -7.55 3.40 -17.27
C THR A 236 -7.08 2.32 -16.28
N ALA A 237 -7.43 1.06 -16.56
CA ALA A 237 -7.00 -0.06 -15.74
C ALA A 237 -5.47 -0.14 -15.58
N ALA A 238 -4.70 0.12 -16.65
CA ALA A 238 -3.24 0.20 -16.58
C ALA A 238 -2.75 1.32 -15.65
N ALA A 239 -3.37 2.50 -15.73
CA ALA A 239 -2.99 3.65 -14.91
C ALA A 239 -3.25 3.41 -13.41
N LEU A 240 -4.34 2.70 -13.08
CA LEU A 240 -4.70 2.37 -11.71
C LEU A 240 -3.85 1.24 -11.13
N ALA A 241 -3.42 0.26 -11.94
CA ALA A 241 -2.83 -0.99 -11.49
C ALA A 241 -1.64 -0.82 -10.53
N ARG A 242 -0.82 0.21 -10.74
CA ARG A 242 0.45 0.39 -10.02
C ARG A 242 0.25 0.70 -8.54
N PHE A 243 -0.69 1.57 -8.20
CA PHE A 243 -0.83 2.07 -6.83
C PHE A 243 -2.16 1.64 -6.23
N ALA A 244 -2.20 1.28 -4.95
CA ALA A 244 -3.44 0.97 -4.24
C ALA A 244 -3.35 1.46 -2.80
N ILE A 245 -4.45 2.00 -2.28
CA ILE A 245 -4.57 2.40 -0.88
C ILE A 245 -5.62 1.53 -0.19
N ARG A 246 -5.30 1.00 0.99
CA ARG A 246 -6.25 0.29 1.84
C ARG A 246 -5.81 0.17 3.30
N THR A 247 -6.71 -0.16 4.21
CA THR A 247 -6.39 -0.47 5.61
C THR A 247 -5.62 -1.80 5.73
N GLU A 248 -4.51 -1.77 6.45
CA GLU A 248 -3.64 -2.90 6.79
C GLU A 248 -3.39 -2.93 8.31
N GLY A 249 -4.30 -3.56 9.05
CA GLY A 249 -4.30 -3.50 10.51
C GLY A 249 -4.83 -2.15 10.98
N GLU A 250 -4.01 -1.35 11.66
CA GLU A 250 -4.40 -0.02 12.17
C GLU A 250 -3.99 1.14 11.24
N LEU A 251 -3.37 0.82 10.09
CA LEU A 251 -2.81 1.82 9.18
C LEU A 251 -3.52 1.76 7.84
N LEU A 252 -3.89 2.90 7.29
CA LEU A 252 -4.23 3.05 5.88
C LEU A 252 -2.92 3.16 5.09
N VAL A 253 -2.65 2.21 4.19
CA VAL A 253 -1.36 2.09 3.50
C VAL A 253 -1.54 2.26 2.00
N LEU A 254 -0.83 3.23 1.43
CA LEU A 254 -0.62 3.37 -0.01
C LEU A 254 0.57 2.50 -0.42
N ARG A 255 0.38 1.66 -1.44
CA ARG A 255 1.40 0.76 -1.97
C ARG A 255 1.72 1.04 -3.44
N ASP A 256 2.95 0.76 -3.84
CA ASP A 256 3.40 0.64 -5.23
C ASP A 256 3.66 -0.84 -5.54
N HIS A 257 2.83 -1.41 -6.40
CA HIS A 257 2.90 -2.81 -6.81
C HIS A 257 3.89 -3.08 -7.94
N ALA A 258 4.38 -2.05 -8.63
CA ALA A 258 5.50 -2.17 -9.55
C ALA A 258 6.84 -2.19 -8.81
N SER A 259 6.89 -1.59 -7.60
CA SER A 259 8.08 -1.59 -6.76
C SER A 259 8.20 -2.84 -5.89
N GLN A 260 9.39 -3.43 -5.87
CA GLN A 260 9.74 -4.48 -4.92
C GLN A 260 10.13 -3.94 -3.54
N GLY A 261 10.21 -2.62 -3.38
CA GLY A 261 10.56 -1.97 -2.11
C GLY A 261 11.88 -2.50 -1.54
N PRO A 262 11.96 -2.76 -0.23
CA PRO A 262 13.17 -3.28 0.42
C PRO A 262 13.74 -4.55 -0.25
N ARG A 263 12.87 -5.45 -0.74
CA ARG A 263 13.29 -6.71 -1.37
C ARG A 263 14.18 -6.51 -2.58
N GLY A 264 13.93 -5.46 -3.37
CA GLY A 264 14.72 -5.18 -4.58
C GLY A 264 16.21 -4.95 -4.27
N SER A 265 16.53 -4.48 -3.07
CA SER A 265 17.90 -4.25 -2.61
C SER A 265 18.54 -5.45 -1.90
N ALA A 266 17.77 -6.49 -1.55
CA ALA A 266 18.23 -7.57 -0.67
C ALA A 266 19.45 -8.31 -1.24
N THR A 267 19.39 -8.75 -2.51
CA THR A 267 20.50 -9.45 -3.18
C THR A 267 21.72 -8.55 -3.31
N ARG A 268 21.53 -7.27 -3.66
CA ARG A 268 22.63 -6.30 -3.76
C ARG A 268 23.33 -6.13 -2.41
N ASN A 269 22.56 -5.90 -1.34
CA ASN A 269 23.10 -5.73 0.01
C ASN A 269 23.76 -7.01 0.51
N ALA A 270 23.23 -8.19 0.18
CA ALA A 270 23.87 -9.46 0.50
C ALA A 270 25.23 -9.61 -0.18
N LEU A 271 25.32 -9.28 -1.48
CA LEU A 271 26.57 -9.34 -2.24
C LEU A 271 27.60 -8.32 -1.72
N ILE A 272 27.18 -7.07 -1.47
CA ILE A 272 28.06 -6.04 -0.88
C ILE A 272 28.57 -6.51 0.48
N GLY A 273 27.69 -6.97 1.36
CA GLY A 273 28.05 -7.47 2.68
C GLY A 273 29.05 -8.63 2.61
N ALA A 274 28.81 -9.61 1.72
CA ALA A 274 29.71 -10.75 1.52
C ALA A 274 31.11 -10.31 1.03
N VAL A 275 31.18 -9.41 0.05
CA VAL A 275 32.45 -8.87 -0.46
C VAL A 275 33.21 -8.13 0.63
N LEU A 276 32.53 -7.30 1.43
CA LEU A 276 33.15 -6.58 2.54
C LEU A 276 33.71 -7.53 3.61
N LEU A 277 33.00 -8.62 3.92
CA LEU A 277 33.50 -9.63 4.87
C LEU A 277 34.69 -10.42 4.33
N VAL A 278 34.72 -10.75 3.03
CA VAL A 278 35.89 -11.39 2.40
C VAL A 278 37.11 -10.46 2.43
N ALA A 279 36.92 -9.18 2.13
CA ALA A 279 37.99 -8.18 2.23
C ALA A 279 38.47 -8.01 3.68
N ALA A 280 37.55 -7.94 4.64
CA ALA A 280 37.88 -7.86 6.07
C ALA A 280 38.68 -9.08 6.52
N LEU A 281 38.32 -10.28 6.08
CA LEU A 281 39.05 -11.51 6.39
C LEU A 281 40.50 -11.45 5.90
N ALA A 282 40.72 -10.98 4.66
CA ALA A 282 42.07 -10.81 4.12
C ALA A 282 42.90 -9.80 4.94
N LEU A 283 42.29 -8.70 5.39
CA LEU A 283 42.95 -7.73 6.27
C LEU A 283 43.26 -8.32 7.64
N TRP A 284 42.35 -9.09 8.25
CA TRP A 284 42.62 -9.79 9.52
C TRP A 284 43.79 -10.77 9.40
N VAL A 285 43.93 -11.49 8.28
CA VAL A 285 45.11 -12.32 8.01
C VAL A 285 46.39 -11.47 7.96
N GLN A 286 46.34 -10.30 7.34
CA GLN A 286 47.48 -9.37 7.30
C GLN A 286 47.82 -8.78 8.68
N VAL A 287 46.82 -8.52 9.53
CA VAL A 287 47.03 -8.11 10.93
C VAL A 287 47.81 -9.19 11.68
N MET A 288 47.40 -10.46 11.57
CA MET A 288 48.09 -11.57 12.22
C MET A 288 49.54 -11.69 11.75
N ARG A 289 49.78 -11.55 10.43
CA ARG A 289 51.14 -11.55 9.86
C ARG A 289 51.99 -10.38 10.39
N SER A 290 51.46 -9.17 10.37
CA SER A 290 52.19 -7.96 10.80
C SER A 290 52.49 -8.00 12.30
N ALA A 291 51.53 -8.47 13.11
CA ALA A 291 51.73 -8.67 14.55
C ALA A 291 52.81 -9.73 14.83
N SER A 292 52.82 -10.85 14.08
CA SER A 292 53.85 -11.89 14.22
C SER A 292 55.26 -11.40 13.81
N ALA A 293 55.33 -10.39 12.93
CA ALA A 293 56.57 -9.76 12.50
C ALA A 293 57.04 -8.64 13.44
N GLY A 294 56.24 -8.25 14.46
CA GLY A 294 56.55 -7.15 15.38
C GLY A 294 56.14 -5.75 14.88
N ASP A 295 55.53 -5.65 13.69
CA ASP A 295 55.13 -4.39 13.06
C ASP A 295 53.81 -3.85 13.62
N SER A 296 53.87 -3.37 14.86
CA SER A 296 52.69 -2.97 15.64
C SER A 296 51.89 -1.82 14.98
N GLY A 297 52.57 -0.86 14.34
CA GLY A 297 51.90 0.27 13.66
C GLY A 297 51.05 -0.18 12.47
N ILE A 298 51.58 -1.09 11.64
CA ILE A 298 50.86 -1.66 10.50
C ILE A 298 49.69 -2.52 11.00
N ALA A 299 49.91 -3.34 12.03
CA ALA A 299 48.87 -4.18 12.62
C ALA A 299 47.67 -3.35 13.13
N ILE A 300 47.91 -2.21 13.79
CA ILE A 300 46.84 -1.31 14.27
C ILE A 300 46.07 -0.67 13.12
N GLY A 301 46.78 -0.12 12.11
CA GLY A 301 46.16 0.54 10.97
C GLY A 301 45.30 -0.42 10.15
N VAL A 302 45.86 -1.58 9.78
CA VAL A 302 45.15 -2.63 9.05
C VAL A 302 44.01 -3.22 9.90
N GLY A 303 44.21 -3.37 11.21
CA GLY A 303 43.20 -3.88 12.14
C GLY A 303 41.98 -2.96 12.24
N SER A 304 42.20 -1.65 12.26
CA SER A 304 41.11 -0.66 12.26
C SER A 304 40.30 -0.72 10.97
N ALA A 305 40.96 -0.84 9.81
CA ALA A 305 40.28 -1.05 8.53
C ALA A 305 39.49 -2.37 8.49
N ALA A 306 40.09 -3.46 8.99
CA ALA A 306 39.43 -4.76 9.06
C ALA A 306 38.15 -4.71 9.92
N ALA A 307 38.22 -4.06 11.09
CA ALA A 307 37.08 -3.88 11.98
C ALA A 307 35.94 -3.07 11.33
N LEU A 308 36.27 -1.96 10.65
CA LEU A 308 35.29 -1.15 9.93
C LEU A 308 34.61 -1.94 8.79
N LEU A 309 35.39 -2.70 8.01
CA LEU A 309 34.83 -3.55 6.94
C LEU A 309 33.97 -4.69 7.51
N SER A 310 34.36 -5.30 8.63
CA SER A 310 33.55 -6.31 9.31
C SER A 310 32.20 -5.73 9.77
N LEU A 311 32.21 -4.57 10.42
CA LEU A 311 30.99 -3.90 10.89
C LEU A 311 30.08 -3.50 9.73
N ALA A 312 30.64 -2.88 8.69
CA ALA A 312 29.90 -2.52 7.49
C ALA A 312 29.30 -3.76 6.80
N GLY A 313 30.10 -4.82 6.61
CA GLY A 313 29.66 -6.07 6.03
C GLY A 313 28.50 -6.70 6.81
N TYR A 314 28.61 -6.74 8.14
CA TYR A 314 27.54 -7.22 9.01
C TYR A 314 26.27 -6.37 8.90
N ALA A 315 26.39 -5.04 8.85
CA ALA A 315 25.26 -4.14 8.67
C ALA A 315 24.54 -4.38 7.34
N PHE A 316 25.28 -4.52 6.23
CA PHE A 316 24.70 -4.83 4.91
C PHE A 316 23.98 -6.19 4.87
N LEU A 317 24.56 -7.22 5.49
CA LEU A 317 23.90 -8.53 5.63
C LEU A 317 22.65 -8.45 6.51
N GLY A 318 22.68 -7.65 7.57
CA GLY A 318 21.52 -7.34 8.41
C GLY A 318 20.39 -6.74 7.58
N VAL A 319 20.66 -5.68 6.82
CA VAL A 319 19.69 -5.06 5.91
C VAL A 319 19.17 -6.06 4.87
N ALA A 320 20.04 -6.89 4.29
CA ALA A 320 19.64 -7.93 3.34
C ALA A 320 18.70 -8.96 3.95
N ARG A 321 19.00 -9.42 5.18
CA ARG A 321 18.16 -10.36 5.94
C ARG A 321 16.79 -9.78 6.25
N PHE A 322 16.71 -8.52 6.69
CA PHE A 322 15.42 -7.88 6.95
C PHE A 322 14.64 -7.63 5.67
N SER A 323 15.33 -7.20 4.60
CA SER A 323 14.74 -6.96 3.29
C SER A 323 14.17 -8.22 2.65
N SER A 324 14.85 -9.37 2.79
CA SER A 324 14.37 -10.64 2.23
C SER A 324 13.14 -11.20 2.96
N ARG A 325 13.04 -10.94 4.27
CA ARG A 325 11.89 -11.30 5.10
C ARG A 325 10.64 -10.46 4.83
N TYR A 326 10.77 -9.33 4.15
CA TYR A 326 9.64 -8.46 3.83
C TYR A 326 8.64 -9.22 2.93
N ALA A 327 7.54 -9.72 3.48
CA ALA A 327 6.69 -10.71 2.81
C ALA A 327 5.94 -10.17 1.58
N ALA A 328 5.65 -8.87 1.54
CA ALA A 328 4.86 -8.27 0.46
C ALA A 328 5.60 -8.27 -0.87
N ARG A 329 4.86 -8.40 -1.97
CA ARG A 329 5.40 -8.26 -3.32
C ARG A 329 5.28 -6.83 -3.89
N SER A 330 4.90 -5.88 -3.03
CA SER A 330 4.69 -4.47 -3.32
C SER A 330 5.33 -3.62 -2.23
N ALA A 331 5.76 -2.40 -2.56
CA ALA A 331 6.37 -1.50 -1.60
C ALA A 331 5.30 -0.61 -0.94
N PRO A 332 5.33 -0.42 0.39
CA PRO A 332 4.58 0.67 1.01
C PRO A 332 5.24 1.99 0.61
N VAL A 333 4.40 2.97 0.36
CA VAL A 333 4.78 4.29 -0.16
C VAL A 333 4.51 5.34 0.91
N ALA A 334 3.29 5.35 1.42
CA ALA A 334 2.89 6.15 2.56
C ALA A 334 1.95 5.34 3.46
N SER A 335 2.03 5.56 4.77
CA SER A 335 1.15 4.95 5.76
C SER A 335 0.53 6.04 6.61
N PHE A 336 -0.78 6.00 6.79
CA PHE A 336 -1.57 6.94 7.58
C PHE A 336 -2.15 6.17 8.77
N GLY A 337 -1.82 6.61 9.98
CA GLY A 337 -2.29 6.00 11.22
C GLY A 337 -2.89 7.05 12.15
N PRO A 338 -3.43 6.64 13.30
CA PRO A 338 -4.16 7.54 14.20
C PRO A 338 -3.37 8.80 14.58
N GLY A 339 -3.72 9.95 13.99
CA GLY A 339 -3.09 11.26 14.22
C GLY A 339 -1.78 11.54 13.49
N ARG A 340 -1.28 10.63 12.65
CA ARG A 340 0.07 10.73 12.04
C ARG A 340 0.17 10.03 10.68
N PHE A 341 1.19 10.38 9.92
CA PHE A 341 1.54 9.66 8.69
C PHE A 341 3.05 9.48 8.56
N VAL A 342 3.46 8.52 7.73
CA VAL A 342 4.85 8.21 7.42
C VAL A 342 4.96 8.05 5.91
N VAL A 343 5.93 8.72 5.29
CA VAL A 343 6.34 8.46 3.90
C VAL A 343 7.57 7.57 3.94
N ALA A 344 7.57 6.50 3.13
CA ALA A 344 8.65 5.56 3.12
C ALA A 344 9.96 6.19 2.58
N PRO A 345 11.11 5.91 3.20
CA PRO A 345 12.36 6.62 2.91
C PRO A 345 12.92 6.32 1.50
N TRP A 346 12.51 5.22 0.87
CA TRP A 346 12.91 4.88 -0.51
C TRP A 346 12.06 5.58 -1.58
N VAL A 347 10.99 6.29 -1.19
CA VAL A 347 10.14 7.03 -2.14
C VAL A 347 10.55 8.48 -2.24
N SER A 348 10.76 9.13 -1.09
CA SER A 348 11.01 10.56 -1.06
C SER A 348 12.40 10.88 -1.60
N ARG A 349 12.42 11.72 -2.65
CA ARG A 349 13.63 12.41 -3.10
C ARG A 349 13.89 13.68 -2.29
N THR A 350 12.85 14.23 -1.65
CA THR A 350 12.86 15.48 -0.88
C THR A 350 12.06 15.29 0.41
N GLY A 351 12.66 15.64 1.55
CA GLY A 351 11.92 15.90 2.80
C GLY A 351 11.50 14.72 3.70
N ALA A 352 11.55 13.44 3.28
CA ALA A 352 11.12 12.34 4.18
C ALA A 352 12.11 11.98 5.30
N ILE A 353 13.23 12.69 5.40
CA ILE A 353 14.07 12.66 6.59
C ILE A 353 13.73 13.93 7.35
N ASP A 354 13.03 13.79 8.47
CA ASP A 354 12.86 14.90 9.41
C ASP A 354 14.26 15.43 9.76
N LEU A 355 14.58 16.63 9.27
CA LEU A 355 15.88 17.27 9.46
C LEU A 355 16.02 17.85 10.87
N ARG A 356 14.98 17.79 11.70
CA ARG A 356 15.04 18.20 13.11
C ARG A 356 15.66 17.10 13.98
N PRO A 357 16.36 17.47 15.08
CA PRO A 357 17.09 16.53 15.95
C PRO A 357 16.23 15.45 16.64
N GLU A 358 14.90 15.50 16.50
CA GLU A 358 13.94 14.52 17.03
C GLU A 358 13.74 13.32 16.06
N GLY A 359 14.19 13.44 14.80
CA GLY A 359 13.92 12.48 13.72
C GLY A 359 14.84 11.27 13.67
N ARG A 360 14.46 10.16 14.32
CA ARG A 360 15.02 8.83 14.02
C ARG A 360 14.17 8.15 12.95
N LEU A 361 14.76 7.89 11.77
CA LEU A 361 14.25 7.00 10.72
C LEU A 361 12.79 7.26 10.29
N GLY A 362 12.55 8.21 9.38
CA GLY A 362 11.21 8.41 8.80
C GLY A 362 10.16 8.74 9.87
N ALA A 363 10.44 9.77 10.68
CA ALA A 363 9.61 10.17 11.81
C ALA A 363 8.15 10.31 11.38
N ALA A 364 7.24 9.73 12.15
CA ALA A 364 5.82 9.89 11.90
C ALA A 364 5.43 11.35 12.14
N ILE A 365 5.02 12.03 11.07
CA ILE A 365 4.63 13.44 11.09
C ILE A 365 3.18 13.52 11.53
N SER A 366 2.84 14.53 12.34
CA SER A 366 1.45 14.68 12.76
C SER A 366 0.58 15.00 11.54
N ALA A 367 -0.56 14.32 11.39
CA ALA A 367 -1.52 14.66 10.35
C ALA A 367 -2.11 16.09 10.52
N GLY A 368 -1.98 16.67 11.72
CA GLY A 368 -2.31 18.07 11.99
C GLY A 368 -1.28 19.08 11.46
N GLU A 369 -0.09 18.63 11.07
CA GLU A 369 0.98 19.48 10.49
C GLU A 369 0.89 19.55 8.97
N VAL A 370 -0.04 18.81 8.34
CA VAL A 370 -0.21 18.84 6.88
C VAL A 370 -0.99 20.10 6.47
N HIS A 371 -0.42 20.90 5.58
CA HIS A 371 -1.09 22.07 5.03
C HIS A 371 -1.91 21.71 3.79
N ALA A 372 -1.34 20.91 2.90
CA ALA A 372 -1.98 20.47 1.66
C ALA A 372 -1.32 19.20 1.11
N VAL A 373 -2.06 18.46 0.28
CA VAL A 373 -1.48 17.48 -0.64
C VAL A 373 -1.56 18.07 -2.05
N ARG A 374 -0.44 18.22 -2.74
CA ARG A 374 -0.36 18.88 -4.06
C ARG A 374 0.37 18.03 -5.09
N VAL A 375 0.13 18.33 -6.36
CA VAL A 375 0.90 17.77 -7.48
C VAL A 375 1.96 18.78 -7.89
N GLN A 376 3.22 18.36 -7.92
CA GLN A 376 4.37 19.19 -8.30
C GLN A 376 5.07 18.56 -9.52
N SER A 377 5.31 19.34 -10.57
CA SER A 377 6.14 18.90 -11.68
C SER A 377 7.61 18.80 -11.25
N ARG A 378 8.28 17.73 -11.66
CA ARG A 378 9.69 17.40 -11.35
C ARG A 378 10.37 16.89 -12.62
N GLY A 379 10.73 17.81 -13.52
CA GLY A 379 11.30 17.45 -14.82
C GLY A 379 10.26 16.74 -15.70
N ASP A 380 10.54 15.49 -16.06
CA ASP A 380 9.68 14.61 -16.87
C ASP A 380 8.60 13.87 -16.07
N ARG A 381 8.47 14.18 -14.77
CA ARG A 381 7.58 13.46 -13.83
C ARG A 381 6.74 14.41 -12.99
N PHE A 382 5.75 13.82 -12.32
CA PHE A 382 4.83 14.47 -11.40
C PHE A 382 4.93 13.81 -10.03
N ALA A 383 5.24 14.60 -9.02
CA ALA A 383 5.28 14.18 -7.62
C ALA A 383 3.96 14.54 -6.94
N VAL A 384 3.42 13.62 -6.13
CA VAL A 384 2.40 13.95 -5.13
C VAL A 384 3.14 14.29 -3.85
N GLU A 385 3.06 15.56 -3.47
CA GLU A 385 3.82 16.16 -2.38
C GLU A 385 2.88 16.45 -1.21
N ILE A 386 3.26 16.05 0.00
CA ILE A 386 2.59 16.43 1.23
C ILE A 386 3.34 17.63 1.82
N ASP A 387 2.67 18.78 1.84
CA ASP A 387 3.21 20.02 2.41
C ASP A 387 2.99 20.04 3.93
N THR A 388 4.05 20.30 4.71
CA THR A 388 4.03 20.19 6.17
C THR A 388 4.83 21.29 6.87
N ASP A 389 4.66 21.41 8.19
CA ASP A 389 5.52 22.24 9.07
C ASP A 389 7.04 21.91 8.97
N HIS A 390 7.39 20.74 8.41
CA HIS A 390 8.76 20.26 8.21
C HIS A 390 9.25 20.48 6.77
N GLY A 391 8.43 21.13 5.93
CA GLY A 391 8.66 21.31 4.51
C GLY A 391 7.93 20.27 3.64
N PRO A 392 8.07 20.40 2.32
CA PRO A 392 7.44 19.50 1.36
C PRO A 392 8.07 18.10 1.36
N ILE A 393 7.23 17.08 1.27
CA ILE A 393 7.64 15.66 1.23
C ILE A 393 7.06 14.98 0.01
N ASP A 394 7.92 14.51 -0.88
CA ASP A 394 7.50 13.74 -2.05
C ASP A 394 7.02 12.35 -1.60
N ALA A 395 5.70 12.12 -1.64
CA ALA A 395 5.08 10.89 -1.19
C ALA A 395 4.84 9.88 -2.31
N LEU A 396 4.67 10.32 -3.56
CA LEU A 396 4.52 9.45 -4.73
C LEU A 396 5.14 10.13 -5.96
N LEU A 397 5.70 9.35 -6.89
CA LEU A 397 6.23 9.87 -8.17
C LEU A 397 5.71 9.03 -9.34
N THR A 398 5.20 9.71 -10.37
CA THR A 398 4.69 9.10 -11.61
C THR A 398 5.08 9.96 -12.81
N ASP A 399 5.12 9.36 -14.00
CA ASP A 399 5.28 10.01 -15.30
C ASP A 399 3.97 10.62 -15.83
N ARG A 400 2.84 10.42 -15.14
CA ARG A 400 1.51 10.81 -15.57
C ARG A 400 0.83 11.79 -14.61
N GLU A 401 0.45 12.96 -15.13
CA GLU A 401 -0.18 14.00 -14.31
C GLU A 401 -1.58 13.61 -13.81
N ASP A 402 -2.38 12.94 -14.64
CA ASP A 402 -3.72 12.47 -14.26
C ASP A 402 -3.66 11.45 -13.12
N VAL A 403 -2.69 10.53 -13.15
CA VAL A 403 -2.39 9.59 -12.06
C VAL A 403 -1.97 10.34 -10.80
N ALA A 404 -1.10 11.34 -10.91
CA ALA A 404 -0.69 12.15 -9.76
C ALA A 404 -1.87 12.89 -9.12
N ARG A 405 -2.76 13.51 -9.92
CA ARG A 405 -3.95 14.20 -9.43
C ARG A 405 -4.93 13.26 -8.74
N TYR A 406 -5.13 12.06 -9.29
CA TYR A 406 -5.95 11.01 -8.67
C TYR A 406 -5.42 10.64 -7.28
N TRP A 407 -4.11 10.36 -7.18
CA TRP A 407 -3.51 9.96 -5.91
C TRP A 407 -3.38 11.11 -4.91
N ARG A 408 -3.23 12.36 -5.37
CA ARG A 408 -3.36 13.54 -4.52
C ARG A 408 -4.70 13.54 -3.79
N ASP A 409 -5.80 13.35 -4.50
CA ASP A 409 -7.14 13.37 -3.90
C ASP A 409 -7.38 12.20 -2.94
N ALA A 410 -6.90 11.01 -3.30
CA ALA A 410 -6.95 9.84 -2.40
C ALA A 410 -6.13 10.06 -1.12
N MET A 411 -4.94 10.65 -1.25
CA MET A 411 -4.07 10.96 -0.11
C MET A 411 -4.60 12.10 0.76
N ASP A 412 -5.23 13.11 0.17
CA ASP A 412 -5.86 14.19 0.92
C ASP A 412 -6.99 13.64 1.82
N ARG A 413 -7.85 12.77 1.27
CA ARG A 413 -8.83 12.01 2.06
C ARG A 413 -8.19 11.15 3.13
N ALA A 414 -7.09 10.46 2.82
CA ALA A 414 -6.37 9.64 3.78
C ALA A 414 -5.86 10.47 4.97
N VAL A 415 -5.25 11.64 4.70
CA VAL A 415 -4.79 12.58 5.73
C VAL A 415 -5.96 13.09 6.58
N ALA A 416 -7.05 13.52 5.93
CA ALA A 416 -8.25 13.98 6.63
C ALA A 416 -8.82 12.91 7.56
N SER A 417 -8.87 11.65 7.09
CA SER A 417 -9.41 10.51 7.83
C SER A 417 -8.63 10.17 9.11
N VAL A 418 -7.34 10.52 9.18
CA VAL A 418 -6.50 10.28 10.36
C VAL A 418 -6.20 11.53 11.19
N ARG A 419 -6.57 12.72 10.71
CA ARG A 419 -6.26 14.00 11.37
C ARG A 419 -7.01 14.13 12.68
N HIS A 420 -6.29 14.41 13.76
CA HIS A 420 -6.91 14.66 15.06
C HIS A 420 -7.79 15.94 15.02
N PRO A 421 -9.03 15.90 15.52
CA PRO A 421 -9.99 17.00 15.44
C PRO A 421 -9.62 18.25 16.25
N GLY A 422 -8.77 18.11 17.27
CA GLY A 422 -8.35 19.21 18.15
C GLY A 422 -7.44 20.27 17.50
N GLY A 423 -7.25 20.21 16.17
CA GLY A 423 -6.34 21.08 15.43
C GLY A 423 -4.88 20.91 15.85
N PRO A 424 -3.99 21.84 15.45
CA PRO A 424 -2.61 21.81 15.88
C PRO A 424 -2.52 21.86 17.40
N SER A 425 -1.67 21.01 17.99
CA SER A 425 -1.40 20.93 19.43
C SER A 425 -1.03 22.29 20.02
N ALA A 426 -1.18 22.47 21.34
CA ALA A 426 -0.78 23.71 22.01
C ALA A 426 0.69 24.08 21.72
N LYS A 427 1.57 23.08 21.59
CA LYS A 427 2.98 23.26 21.20
C LYS A 427 3.12 23.78 19.77
N GLN A 428 2.33 23.25 18.82
CA GLN A 428 2.29 23.75 17.43
C GLN A 428 1.74 25.17 17.35
N ARG A 429 0.68 25.51 18.11
CA ARG A 429 0.15 26.88 18.17
C ARG A 429 1.16 27.88 18.74
N LEU A 430 1.90 27.48 19.78
CA LEU A 430 2.99 28.30 20.35
C LEU A 430 4.14 28.49 19.34
N ARG A 431 4.51 27.44 18.60
CA ARG A 431 5.51 27.52 17.53
C ARG A 431 5.08 28.46 16.39
N ALA A 432 3.86 28.32 15.89
CA ALA A 432 3.31 29.20 14.85
C ALA A 432 3.32 30.67 15.28
N ARG A 433 2.97 30.95 16.54
CA ARG A 433 3.08 32.30 17.13
C ARG A 433 4.53 32.80 17.17
N SER A 434 5.48 31.95 17.56
CA SER A 434 6.90 32.32 17.61
C SER A 434 7.50 32.59 16.23
N GLN A 435 7.09 31.84 15.19
CA GLN A 435 7.52 32.07 13.81
C GLN A 435 6.91 33.33 13.21
N ALA A 436 5.62 33.60 13.49
CA ALA A 436 4.98 34.86 13.08
C ALA A 436 5.57 36.11 13.76
N GLN A 437 6.23 35.93 14.91
CA GLN A 437 6.92 36.98 15.64
C GLN A 437 8.39 37.14 15.26
N GLN A 438 8.97 36.24 14.45
CA GLN A 438 10.28 36.48 13.87
C GLN A 438 10.12 37.52 12.75
N PRO A 439 10.70 38.72 12.87
CA PRO A 439 10.67 39.68 11.79
C PRO A 439 11.31 39.03 10.57
N ALA A 440 10.68 39.16 9.41
CA ALA A 440 11.23 38.71 8.14
C ALA A 440 12.63 39.35 8.00
N ALA A 441 13.67 38.58 8.32
CA ALA A 441 15.04 39.02 8.13
C ALA A 441 15.19 39.22 6.62
N ALA A 442 15.37 40.50 6.24
CA ALA A 442 15.40 40.96 4.88
C ALA A 442 16.26 40.03 4.00
N SER A 443 15.61 39.48 2.97
CA SER A 443 16.28 38.88 1.81
C SER A 443 16.60 39.98 0.82
#